data_AF-A0A444J2P7-F1
#
_entry.id   AF-A0A444J2P7-F1
#
_cell.length_a   1.000
_cell.length_b   1.000
_cell.length_c   1.000
_cell.angle_alpha   90.00
_cell.angle_beta   90.00
_cell.angle_gamma   90.00
#
_symmetry.space_group_name_H-M   'P 1'
#
loop_
_entity.id
_entity.type
_entity.pdbx_description
1 polymer ?
#
loop_
_entity_poly.entity_id
_entity_poly.type
_entity_poly.pdbx_seq_one_letter_code
_entity_poly.pdbx_strand_id
1 'polypeptide(L)'
;MTQLLFEIGTEEIPASYIQPALAFMEQASQAQLKELGLSFSAVRTVGTPRRLTLAVDGLQTRQEDRRQEHTGPAKMAAFDADGQPTKLPRGLPVPEGLLWKIYRLSRPRRAST
;
A
#
# COMPACT_ATOMS: atom_id res chain seq x y z
N MET A 1 -18.83 10.59 5.34
CA MET A 1 -17.49 10.87 4.77
C MET A 1 -16.58 11.21 5.92
N THR A 2 -15.43 10.55 6.02
CA THR A 2 -14.53 10.69 7.18
C THR A 2 -13.41 11.68 6.85
N GLN A 3 -13.00 12.46 7.85
CA GLN A 3 -11.84 13.33 7.78
C GLN A 3 -10.68 12.65 8.51
N LEU A 4 -9.53 12.53 7.85
CA LEU A 4 -8.29 12.11 8.48
C LEU A 4 -7.52 13.36 8.90
N LEU A 5 -7.16 13.44 10.17
CA LEU A 5 -6.24 14.45 10.68
C LEU A 5 -4.95 13.75 11.12
N PHE A 6 -3.83 14.17 10.56
CA PHE A 6 -2.51 13.68 10.92
C PHE A 6 -1.65 14.86 11.34
N GLU A 7 -1.02 14.78 12.51
CA GLU A 7 -0.17 15.84 13.03
C GLU A 7 1.20 15.32 13.48
N ILE A 8 2.20 16.16 13.28
CA ILE A 8 3.57 15.96 13.76
C ILE A 8 3.89 17.13 14.69
N GLY A 9 4.07 16.83 15.98
CA GLY A 9 4.66 17.77 16.92
C GLY A 9 6.18 17.80 16.77
N THR A 10 6.76 18.99 16.77
CA THR A 10 8.21 19.22 16.63
C THR A 10 8.69 20.21 17.68
N GLU A 11 9.98 20.19 17.99
CA GLU A 11 10.56 21.17 18.94
C GLU A 11 10.61 22.56 18.32
N GLU A 12 11.45 22.77 17.31
CA GLU A 12 11.53 24.02 16.55
C GLU A 12 11.99 23.76 15.12
N ILE A 13 11.11 24.07 14.17
CA ILE A 13 11.38 24.04 12.73
C ILE A 13 11.77 25.46 12.31
N PRO A 14 12.92 25.66 11.65
CA PRO A 14 13.26 26.97 11.13
C PRO A 14 12.19 27.44 10.14
N ALA A 15 11.81 28.72 10.18
CA ALA A 15 10.68 29.25 9.41
C ALA A 15 10.80 28.97 7.89
N SER A 16 12.02 28.96 7.36
CA SER A 16 12.31 28.65 5.96
C SER A 16 11.98 27.21 5.55
N TYR A 17 11.92 26.27 6.49
CA TYR A 17 11.64 24.85 6.25
C TYR A 17 10.16 24.50 6.37
N ILE A 18 9.35 25.35 7.01
CA ILE A 18 7.92 25.06 7.23
C ILE A 18 7.17 24.96 5.90
N GLN A 19 7.27 25.98 5.04
CA GLN A 19 6.55 25.99 3.76
C GLN A 19 6.99 24.82 2.83
N PRO A 20 8.30 24.55 2.65
CA PRO A 20 8.74 23.36 1.91
C PRO A 20 8.23 22.05 2.50
N ALA A 21 8.23 21.89 3.83
CA ALA A 21 7.77 20.68 4.49
C ALA A 21 6.25 20.46 4.30
N LEU A 22 5.44 21.53 4.39
CA LEU A 22 4.00 21.46 4.15
C LEU A 22 3.68 21.09 2.70
N ALA A 23 4.39 21.66 1.73
CA ALA A 23 4.23 21.34 0.32
C ALA A 23 4.62 19.88 0.02
N PHE A 24 5.75 19.42 0.58
CA PHE A 24 6.18 18.03 0.46
C PHE A 24 5.17 17.07 1.09
N MET A 25 4.70 17.37 2.31
CA MET A 25 3.72 16.55 3.02
C MET A 25 2.42 16.42 2.22
N GLU A 26 1.94 17.50 1.61
CA GLU A 26 0.75 17.47 0.76
C GLU A 26 0.96 16.57 -0.47
N GLN A 27 2.04 16.80 -1.22
CA GLN A 27 2.33 16.06 -2.46
C GLN A 27 2.56 14.56 -2.20
N ALA A 28 3.38 14.24 -1.19
CA ALA A 28 3.68 12.86 -0.81
C ALA A 28 2.40 12.13 -0.37
N SER A 29 1.54 12.79 0.41
CA SER A 29 0.29 12.18 0.87
C SER A 29 -0.68 11.93 -0.29
N GLN A 30 -0.84 12.90 -1.20
CA GLN A 30 -1.67 12.72 -2.39
C GLN A 30 -1.17 11.57 -3.28
N ALA A 31 0.15 11.47 -3.49
CA ALA A 31 0.75 10.39 -4.26
C ALA A 31 0.50 9.02 -3.62
N GLN A 32 0.74 8.91 -2.31
CA GLN A 32 0.53 7.66 -1.57
C GLN A 32 -0.93 7.23 -1.53
N LEU A 33 -1.87 8.16 -1.30
CA LEU A 33 -3.30 7.85 -1.33
C LEU A 33 -3.75 7.34 -2.71
N LYS A 34 -3.22 7.93 -3.79
CA LYS A 34 -3.48 7.46 -5.16
C LYS A 34 -2.88 6.09 -5.44
N GLU A 35 -1.66 5.82 -4.98
CA GLU A 35 -1.01 4.50 -5.14
C GLU A 35 -1.78 3.40 -4.41
N LEU A 36 -2.30 3.72 -3.22
CA LEU A 36 -3.19 2.86 -2.45
C LEU A 36 -4.59 2.76 -3.07
N GLY A 37 -4.91 3.51 -4.13
CA GLY A 37 -6.25 3.51 -4.75
C GLY A 37 -7.34 3.99 -3.80
N LEU A 38 -7.02 4.89 -2.87
CA LEU A 38 -7.97 5.50 -1.95
C LEU A 38 -8.49 6.80 -2.56
N SER A 39 -9.81 6.93 -2.67
CA SER A 39 -10.44 8.18 -3.07
C SER A 39 -10.44 9.18 -1.90
N PHE A 40 -10.24 10.46 -2.23
CA PHE A 40 -10.30 11.59 -1.30
C PHE A 40 -10.76 12.84 -2.07
N SER A 41 -11.37 13.81 -1.37
CA SER A 41 -11.84 15.05 -2.00
C SER A 41 -10.80 16.16 -1.96
N ALA A 42 -10.08 16.29 -0.85
CA ALA A 42 -9.06 17.32 -0.69
C ALA A 42 -7.98 16.87 0.30
N VAL A 43 -6.76 17.39 0.10
CA VAL A 43 -5.65 17.30 1.04
C VAL A 43 -5.24 18.72 1.36
N ARG A 44 -5.08 19.05 2.64
CA ARG A 44 -4.73 20.39 3.12
C ARG A 44 -3.64 20.28 4.16
N THR A 45 -2.63 21.14 4.09
CA THR A 45 -1.56 21.20 5.09
C THR A 45 -1.51 22.57 5.76
N VAL A 46 -1.29 22.58 7.06
CA VAL A 46 -1.08 23.80 7.86
C VAL A 46 0.04 23.55 8.86
N GLY A 47 0.82 24.58 9.18
CA GLY A 47 1.96 24.40 10.06
C GLY A 47 2.39 25.65 10.79
N THR A 48 3.03 25.41 11.92
CA THR A 48 3.74 26.37 12.79
C THR A 48 5.13 25.79 13.08
N PRO A 49 6.07 26.56 13.66
CA PRO A 49 7.41 26.05 13.98
C PRO A 49 7.43 24.78 14.85
N ARG A 50 6.36 24.51 15.63
CA ARG A 50 6.29 23.35 16.53
C ARG A 50 5.26 22.30 16.12
N ARG A 51 4.58 22.49 14.98
CA ARG A 51 3.49 21.61 14.55
C ARG A 51 3.31 21.64 13.04
N LEU A 52 3.33 20.48 12.38
CA LEU A 52 2.87 20.31 11.01
C LEU A 52 1.62 19.44 11.01
N THR A 53 0.62 19.81 10.24
CA THR A 53 -0.68 19.13 10.21
C THR A 53 -1.13 18.90 8.78
N LEU A 54 -1.66 17.71 8.53
CA LEU A 54 -2.30 17.26 7.30
C LEU A 54 -3.76 16.92 7.60
N ALA A 55 -4.68 17.52 6.85
CA ALA A 55 -6.09 17.19 6.86
C ALA A 55 -6.49 16.61 5.50
N VAL A 56 -7.09 15.43 5.49
CA VAL A 56 -7.61 14.79 4.28
C VAL A 56 -9.12 14.67 4.41
N ASP A 57 -9.83 15.31 3.49
CA ASP A 57 -11.29 15.31 3.44
C ASP A 57 -11.80 14.23 2.49
N GLY A 58 -12.98 13.72 2.79
CA GLY A 58 -13.66 12.76 1.92
C GLY A 58 -12.88 11.46 1.74
N LEU A 59 -12.01 11.12 2.69
CA LEU A 59 -11.17 9.94 2.59
C LEU A 59 -12.04 8.69 2.68
N GLN A 60 -11.83 7.78 1.73
CA GLN A 60 -12.48 6.48 1.70
C GLN A 60 -12.13 5.67 2.96
N THR A 61 -13.14 5.31 3.74
CA THR A 61 -12.98 4.56 5.00
C THR A 61 -12.53 3.12 4.80
N ARG A 62 -12.71 2.58 3.59
CA ARG A 62 -12.34 1.22 3.24
C ARG A 62 -11.94 1.15 1.78
N GLN A 63 -10.71 0.70 1.53
CA GLN A 63 -10.24 0.39 0.19
C GLN A 63 -11.14 -0.67 -0.46
N GLU A 64 -11.48 -0.49 -1.73
CA GLU A 64 -12.23 -1.48 -2.49
C GLU A 64 -11.45 -2.79 -2.62
N ASP A 65 -12.17 -3.91 -2.74
CA ASP A 65 -11.53 -5.22 -2.85
C ASP A 65 -10.70 -5.31 -4.13
N ARG A 66 -9.37 -5.28 -3.99
CA ARG A 66 -8.44 -5.42 -5.11
C ARG A 66 -8.17 -6.90 -5.38
N ARG A 67 -8.67 -7.43 -6.50
CA ARG A 67 -8.22 -8.73 -7.05
C ARG A 67 -6.93 -8.51 -7.85
N GLN A 68 -5.79 -8.95 -7.31
CA GLN A 68 -4.57 -9.11 -8.11
C GLN A 68 -4.46 -10.56 -8.55
N GLU A 69 -4.52 -10.80 -9.86
CA GLU A 69 -4.17 -12.11 -10.44
C GLU A 69 -2.65 -12.18 -10.63
N HIS A 70 -2.01 -13.11 -9.91
CA HIS A 70 -0.61 -13.46 -10.15
C HIS A 70 -0.59 -14.76 -10.98
N THR A 71 -0.21 -14.65 -12.24
CA THR A 71 0.04 -15.82 -13.09
C THR A 71 1.38 -16.43 -12.69
N GLY A 72 1.39 -17.68 -12.23
CA GLY A 72 2.61 -18.41 -11.90
C GLY A 72 3.52 -18.61 -13.11
N PRO A 73 4.79 -19.04 -12.92
CA PRO A 73 5.69 -19.32 -14.03
C PRO A 73 5.08 -20.34 -14.99
N ALA A 74 5.31 -20.14 -16.29
CA ALA A 74 4.79 -21.00 -17.34
C ALA A 74 5.12 -22.48 -17.05
N LYS A 75 4.13 -23.36 -17.30
CA LYS A 75 4.14 -24.80 -17.03
C LYS A 75 5.45 -25.54 -17.40
N MET A 76 6.20 -25.02 -18.38
CA MET A 76 7.47 -25.58 -18.85
C MET A 76 8.69 -25.31 -17.95
N ALA A 77 8.65 -24.30 -17.08
CA ALA A 77 9.79 -23.97 -16.20
C ALA A 77 9.72 -24.65 -14.82
N ALA A 78 8.65 -25.43 -14.58
CA ALA A 78 8.41 -26.09 -13.31
C ALA A 78 8.92 -27.54 -13.29
N PHE A 79 9.09 -28.19 -14.43
CA PHE A 79 9.45 -29.60 -14.55
C PHE A 79 10.56 -29.80 -15.58
N ASP A 80 11.53 -30.66 -15.29
CA ASP A 80 12.53 -31.11 -16.27
C ASP A 80 11.93 -32.13 -17.27
N ALA A 81 12.75 -32.59 -18.23
CA ALA A 81 12.33 -33.53 -19.28
C ALA A 81 11.86 -34.89 -18.74
N ASP A 82 12.19 -35.21 -17.48
CA ASP A 82 11.81 -36.44 -16.77
C ASP A 82 10.59 -36.23 -15.85
N GLY A 83 9.96 -35.06 -15.91
CA GLY A 83 8.74 -34.73 -15.15
C GLY A 83 9.00 -34.38 -13.68
N GLN A 84 10.25 -34.08 -13.29
CA GLN A 84 10.61 -33.75 -11.91
C GLN A 84 10.65 -32.23 -11.67
N PRO A 85 10.11 -31.74 -10.54
CA PRO A 85 10.04 -30.31 -10.30
C PRO A 85 11.43 -29.69 -10.06
N THR A 86 11.82 -28.70 -10.88
CA THR A 86 13.21 -28.20 -10.94
C THR A 86 13.64 -27.36 -9.72
N LYS A 87 12.70 -26.96 -8.86
CA LYS A 87 12.94 -26.07 -7.70
C LYS A 87 12.26 -26.50 -6.40
N LEU A 88 11.86 -27.77 -6.25
CA LEU A 88 11.43 -28.27 -4.95
C LEU A 88 12.53 -29.12 -4.28
N PRO A 89 12.77 -28.96 -2.97
CA PRO A 89 13.59 -29.89 -2.20
C PRO A 89 13.03 -31.31 -2.35
N ARG A 90 13.94 -32.27 -2.58
CA ARG A 90 13.63 -33.68 -2.76
C ARG A 90 12.85 -34.20 -1.54
N GLY A 91 11.59 -34.60 -1.73
CA GLY A 91 10.75 -35.19 -0.67
C GLY A 91 9.52 -34.40 -0.24
N LEU A 92 9.23 -33.22 -0.83
CA LEU A 92 7.92 -32.59 -0.63
C LEU A 92 6.87 -33.27 -1.54
N PRO A 93 5.72 -33.75 -1.00
CA PRO A 93 4.66 -34.29 -1.84
C PRO A 93 4.18 -33.20 -2.80
N VAL A 94 4.25 -33.45 -4.11
CA VAL A 94 3.63 -32.59 -5.11
C VAL A 94 2.14 -32.92 -5.09
N PRO A 95 1.24 -32.03 -4.62
CA PRO A 95 -0.17 -32.36 -4.59
C PRO A 95 -0.67 -32.36 -6.04
N GLU A 96 -1.15 -33.51 -6.50
CA GLU A 96 -1.79 -33.67 -7.80
C GLU A 96 -3.01 -32.72 -7.86
N GLY A 97 -2.88 -31.62 -8.61
CA GLY A 97 -3.96 -30.67 -8.84
C GLY A 97 -3.67 -29.19 -8.57
N LEU A 98 -2.50 -28.80 -8.06
CA LEU A 98 -2.18 -27.39 -7.80
C LEU A 98 -1.52 -26.72 -9.02
N LEU A 99 -2.29 -26.56 -10.09
CA LEU A 99 -2.11 -25.45 -11.04
C LEU A 99 -2.70 -24.22 -10.36
N TRP A 100 -1.97 -23.69 -9.38
CA TRP A 100 -2.45 -22.63 -8.50
C TRP A 100 -2.60 -21.33 -9.29
N LYS A 101 -3.83 -20.86 -9.49
CA LYS A 101 -4.09 -19.42 -9.40
C LYS A 101 -4.02 -19.08 -7.91
N ILE A 102 -2.89 -18.57 -7.43
CA ILE A 102 -2.86 -17.95 -6.09
C ILE A 102 -3.62 -16.64 -6.20
N TYR A 103 -4.91 -16.67 -5.84
CA TYR A 103 -5.63 -15.46 -5.55
C TYR A 103 -5.07 -14.90 -4.24
N ARG A 104 -4.15 -13.94 -4.33
CA ARG A 104 -3.83 -13.11 -3.16
C ARG A 104 -5.02 -12.16 -2.96
N LEU A 105 -6.00 -12.58 -2.18
CA LEU A 105 -6.97 -11.66 -1.59
C LEU A 105 -6.22 -10.78 -0.58
N SER A 106 -5.82 -9.60 -1.00
CA SER A 106 -5.43 -8.54 -0.06
C SER A 106 -6.69 -8.06 0.64
N ARG A 107 -7.08 -8.71 1.74
CA ARG A 107 -8.19 -8.21 2.57
C ARG A 107 -7.78 -6.86 3.16
N PRO A 108 -8.69 -5.87 3.22
CA PRO A 108 -8.36 -4.56 3.76
C PRO A 108 -7.92 -4.69 5.22
N ARG A 109 -6.72 -4.19 5.54
CA ARG A 109 -6.34 -3.95 6.93
C ARG A 109 -7.29 -2.88 7.48
N ARG A 110 -8.02 -3.20 8.56
CA ARG A 110 -8.73 -2.18 9.33
C ARG A 110 -7.68 -1.14 9.75
N ALA A 111 -7.84 0.10 9.31
CA ALA A 111 -7.24 1.20 10.04
C ALA A 111 -7.97 1.22 11.39
N SER A 112 -7.25 0.86 12.45
CA SER A 112 -7.74 0.90 13.82
C SER A 112 -8.12 2.34 14.19
N THR A 113 -9.27 2.43 14.84
CA THR A 113 -9.93 3.59 15.46
C THR A 113 -8.99 4.59 16.11
#